data_AF-F0VCB4-F1
#
_entry.id   AF-F0VCB4-F1
#
_cell.length_a   1.000
_cell.length_b   1.000
_cell.length_c   1.000
_cell.angle_alpha   90.00
_cell.angle_beta   90.00
_cell.angle_gamma   90.00
#
_symmetry.space_group_name_H-M   'P 1'
#
loop_
_entity.id
_entity.type
_entity.pdbx_description
1 polymer ?
#
loop_
_entity_poly.entity_id
_entity_poly.type
_entity_poly.pdbx_seq_one_letter_code
_entity_poly.pdbx_strand_id
1 'polypeptide(L)'
;MAAESLTLLDHSRRQTAEYFEEVEHLEEKRQTLEKALAEATAEKHRLHQHTTTGEKGLIEIVSEKQTASLRLLLHQAEVNSLKAKVEEIGRIRSAFILSRKDGREKHRDECSKLLQTVRSSDFRTVAQTARQQAEIVTKKIRQSEEDVKSVRAEMCAQRSNISITETALQRQKREVDNFKLEQKKLEASLKMASSLSAATASELDQLRQSEQELLGKRSALLQETARLRGQTYQGETWRL
;
A
#
# COMPACT_ATOMS: atom_id res chain seq x y z
N MET A 1 26.52 -55.33 -9.59
CA MET A 1 25.09 -55.49 -9.89
C MET A 1 24.22 -55.27 -8.65
N ALA A 2 23.90 -56.26 -7.79
CA ALA A 2 22.95 -56.06 -6.69
C ALA A 2 23.36 -55.00 -5.63
N ALA A 3 24.66 -54.90 -5.31
CA ALA A 3 25.18 -53.91 -4.36
C ALA A 3 25.13 -52.46 -4.92
N GLU A 4 25.29 -52.30 -6.23
CA GLU A 4 25.24 -50.99 -6.90
C GLU A 4 23.79 -50.48 -7.03
N SER A 5 22.84 -51.37 -7.23
CA SER A 5 21.42 -51.02 -7.25
C SER A 5 20.90 -50.61 -5.86
N LEU A 6 21.42 -51.22 -4.79
CA LEU A 6 21.06 -50.85 -3.42
C LEU A 6 21.58 -49.44 -3.04
N THR A 7 22.82 -49.13 -3.42
CA THR A 7 23.40 -47.80 -3.15
C THR A 7 22.71 -46.69 -3.95
N LEU A 8 22.28 -46.97 -5.18
CA LEU A 8 21.46 -46.05 -6.00
C LEU A 8 20.09 -45.78 -5.38
N LEU A 9 19.44 -46.80 -4.82
CA LEU A 9 18.13 -46.65 -4.15
C LEU A 9 18.25 -45.82 -2.87
N ASP A 10 19.29 -46.06 -2.06
CA ASP A 10 19.55 -45.27 -0.85
C ASP A 10 19.91 -43.82 -1.18
N HIS A 11 20.67 -43.58 -2.26
CA HIS A 11 20.99 -42.23 -2.71
C HIS A 11 19.73 -41.49 -3.19
N SER A 12 18.89 -42.15 -4.00
CA SER A 12 17.61 -41.62 -4.46
C SER A 12 16.68 -41.27 -3.29
N ARG A 13 16.60 -42.13 -2.26
CA ARG A 13 15.79 -41.87 -1.06
C ARG A 13 16.26 -40.65 -0.28
N ARG A 14 17.58 -40.49 -0.08
CA ARG A 14 18.13 -39.32 0.61
C ARG A 14 17.86 -38.04 -0.17
N GLN A 15 18.10 -38.04 -1.48
CA GLN A 15 17.78 -36.90 -2.35
C GLN A 15 16.29 -36.53 -2.28
N THR A 16 15.41 -37.54 -2.28
CA THR A 16 13.97 -37.31 -2.17
C THR A 16 13.60 -36.67 -0.84
N ALA A 17 14.22 -37.11 0.27
CA ALA A 17 14.02 -36.52 1.59
C ALA A 17 14.52 -35.06 1.66
N GLU A 18 15.70 -34.77 1.11
CA GLU A 18 16.24 -33.41 1.01
C GLU A 18 15.31 -32.48 0.20
N TYR A 19 14.72 -32.98 -0.89
CA TYR A 19 13.72 -32.22 -1.65
C TYR A 19 12.44 -31.93 -0.85
N PHE A 20 11.98 -32.88 -0.02
CA PHE A 20 10.81 -32.65 0.84
C PHE A 20 11.09 -31.57 1.90
N GLU A 21 12.26 -31.60 2.54
CA GLU A 21 12.66 -30.56 3.50
C GLU A 21 12.75 -29.18 2.83
N GLU A 22 13.29 -29.11 1.61
CA GLU A 22 13.38 -27.84 0.87
C GLU A 22 12.00 -27.30 0.46
N VAL A 23 11.07 -28.17 0.04
CA VAL A 23 9.69 -27.77 -0.27
C VAL A 23 8.97 -27.24 0.98
N GLU A 24 9.13 -27.90 2.13
CA GLU A 24 8.51 -27.47 3.40
C GLU A 24 9.03 -26.08 3.81
N HIS A 25 10.34 -25.86 3.77
CA HIS A 25 10.95 -24.57 4.08
C HIS A 25 10.55 -23.46 3.09
N LEU A 26 10.39 -23.78 1.81
CA LEU A 26 9.86 -22.83 0.81
C LEU A 26 8.39 -22.49 1.07
N GLU A 27 7.59 -23.45 1.52
CA GLU A 27 6.18 -23.24 1.87
C GLU A 27 6.04 -22.36 3.13
N GLU A 28 6.85 -22.58 4.16
CA GLU A 28 6.93 -21.71 5.34
C GLU A 28 7.32 -20.26 4.98
N LYS A 29 8.33 -20.10 4.11
CA LYS A 29 8.72 -18.79 3.59
C LYS A 29 7.60 -18.13 2.80
N ARG A 30 6.89 -18.90 1.96
CA ARG A 30 5.74 -18.39 1.19
C ARG A 30 4.66 -17.86 2.12
N GLN A 31 4.28 -18.63 3.15
CA GLN A 31 3.27 -18.23 4.13
C GLN A 31 3.67 -16.95 4.87
N THR A 32 4.94 -16.83 5.25
CA THR A 32 5.47 -15.63 5.91
C THR A 32 5.39 -14.40 4.99
N LEU A 33 5.75 -14.56 3.72
CA LEU A 33 5.63 -13.49 2.71
C LEU A 33 4.18 -13.12 2.41
N GLU A 34 3.26 -14.09 2.34
CA GLU A 34 1.83 -13.83 2.15
C GLU A 34 1.24 -13.03 3.32
N LYS A 35 1.65 -13.33 4.55
CA LYS A 35 1.28 -12.55 5.73
C LYS A 35 1.82 -11.11 5.66
N ALA A 36 3.12 -10.95 5.34
CA ALA A 36 3.73 -9.63 5.18
C ALA A 36 3.06 -8.81 4.05
N LEU A 37 2.67 -9.47 2.96
CA LEU A 37 1.94 -8.85 1.85
C LEU A 37 0.55 -8.35 2.30
N ALA A 38 -0.16 -9.15 3.10
CA ALA A 38 -1.46 -8.76 3.65
C ALA A 38 -1.32 -7.55 4.59
N GLU A 39 -0.32 -7.54 5.47
CA GLU A 39 -0.02 -6.43 6.37
C GLU A 39 0.35 -5.14 5.61
N ALA A 40 1.24 -5.24 4.61
CA ALA A 40 1.61 -4.11 3.76
C ALA A 40 0.42 -3.57 2.95
N THR A 41 -0.48 -4.44 2.50
CA THR A 41 -1.71 -4.05 1.79
C THR A 41 -2.68 -3.31 2.72
N ALA A 42 -2.83 -3.78 3.95
CA ALA A 42 -3.64 -3.11 4.96
C ALA A 42 -3.09 -1.72 5.30
N GLU A 43 -1.77 -1.59 5.49
CA GLU A 43 -1.14 -0.29 5.77
C GLU A 43 -1.26 0.67 4.59
N LYS A 44 -1.10 0.20 3.34
CA LYS A 44 -1.39 1.01 2.14
C LYS A 44 -2.82 1.56 2.17
N HIS A 45 -3.80 0.71 2.54
CA HIS A 45 -5.20 1.12 2.60
C HIS A 45 -5.44 2.16 3.70
N ARG A 46 -4.83 1.98 4.88
CA ARG A 46 -4.89 2.92 6.01
C ARG A 46 -4.29 4.27 5.65
N LEU A 47 -3.12 4.30 5.00
CA LEU A 47 -2.49 5.52 4.52
C LEU A 47 -3.37 6.25 3.51
N HIS A 48 -3.99 5.53 2.58
CA HIS A 48 -4.90 6.11 1.60
C HIS A 48 -6.15 6.75 2.23
N GLN A 49 -6.71 6.13 3.27
CA GLN A 49 -7.81 6.71 4.06
C GLN A 49 -7.39 7.99 4.79
N HIS A 50 -6.18 8.02 5.35
CA HIS A 50 -5.65 9.25 5.96
C HIS A 50 -5.45 10.36 4.94
N THR A 51 -4.88 10.06 3.76
CA THR A 51 -4.68 11.07 2.72
C THR A 51 -6.00 11.63 2.20
N THR A 52 -7.00 10.78 1.95
CA THR A 52 -8.34 11.24 1.51
C THR A 52 -9.05 12.09 2.58
N THR A 53 -8.85 11.77 3.86
CA THR A 53 -9.36 12.58 4.97
C THR A 53 -8.66 13.95 5.02
N GLY A 54 -7.34 13.98 4.87
CA GLY A 54 -6.55 15.21 4.79
C GLY A 54 -6.93 16.09 3.59
N GLU A 55 -7.19 15.49 2.43
CA GLU A 55 -7.67 16.20 1.23
C GLU A 55 -9.02 16.88 1.46
N LYS A 56 -9.96 16.21 2.14
CA LYS A 56 -11.24 16.81 2.52
C LYS A 56 -11.05 18.00 3.46
N GLY A 57 -10.21 17.84 4.49
CA GLY A 57 -9.89 18.93 5.42
C GLY A 57 -9.26 20.15 4.72
N LEU A 58 -8.38 19.93 3.75
CA LEU A 58 -7.83 21.02 2.93
C LEU A 58 -8.90 21.74 2.11
N ILE A 59 -9.83 21.00 1.51
CA ILE A 59 -10.94 21.59 0.74
C ILE A 59 -11.80 22.47 1.65
N GLU A 60 -12.13 21.98 2.86
CA GLU A 60 -12.87 22.74 3.86
C GLU A 60 -12.14 24.04 4.23
N ILE A 61 -10.86 23.96 4.62
CA ILE A 61 -10.08 25.15 5.00
C ILE A 61 -9.97 26.15 3.84
N VAL A 62 -9.76 25.68 2.61
CA VAL A 62 -9.72 26.55 1.43
C VAL A 62 -11.06 27.23 1.19
N SER A 63 -12.18 26.52 1.36
CA SER A 63 -13.53 27.07 1.21
C SER A 63 -13.84 28.13 2.28
N GLU A 64 -13.40 27.91 3.52
CA GLU A 64 -13.53 28.88 4.60
C GLU A 64 -12.69 30.12 4.33
N LYS A 65 -11.44 29.96 3.86
CA LYS A 65 -10.56 31.07 3.45
C LYS A 65 -11.18 31.90 2.33
N GLN A 66 -11.74 31.26 1.30
CA GLN A 66 -12.43 31.96 0.20
C GLN A 66 -13.62 32.75 0.74
N THR A 67 -14.44 32.13 1.59
CA THR A 67 -15.60 32.78 2.21
C THR A 67 -15.20 33.98 3.06
N ALA A 68 -14.16 33.84 3.89
CA ALA A 68 -13.61 34.93 4.69
C ALA A 68 -13.06 36.08 3.82
N SER A 69 -12.40 35.75 2.71
CA SER A 69 -11.87 36.75 1.76
C SER A 69 -12.98 37.54 1.08
N LEU A 70 -14.06 36.87 0.66
CA LEU A 70 -15.25 37.52 0.10
C LEU A 70 -15.93 38.46 1.11
N ARG A 71 -16.04 38.06 2.38
CA ARG A 71 -16.56 38.96 3.45
C ARG A 71 -15.70 40.21 3.61
N LEU A 72 -14.37 40.07 3.54
CA LEU A 72 -13.46 41.20 3.66
C LEU A 72 -13.62 42.19 2.49
N LEU A 73 -13.78 41.68 1.27
CA LEU A 73 -14.08 42.52 0.09
C LEU A 73 -15.42 43.24 0.22
N LEU A 74 -16.46 42.56 0.74
CA LEU A 74 -17.77 43.18 0.97
C LEU A 74 -17.67 44.32 2.00
N HIS A 75 -17.04 44.07 3.15
CA HIS A 75 -16.84 45.11 4.16
C HIS A 75 -15.97 46.27 3.64
N GLN A 76 -14.96 45.98 2.82
CA GLN A 76 -14.15 47.03 2.19
C GLN A 76 -14.98 47.89 1.22
N ALA A 77 -15.90 47.28 0.48
CA ALA A 77 -16.83 48.02 -0.39
C ALA A 77 -17.79 48.90 0.42
N GLU A 78 -18.32 48.39 1.53
CA GLU A 78 -19.15 49.16 2.48
C GLU A 78 -18.39 50.37 3.05
N VAL A 79 -17.15 50.16 3.50
CA VAL A 79 -16.27 51.24 4.00
C VAL A 79 -16.00 52.27 2.91
N ASN A 80 -15.72 51.85 1.67
CA ASN A 80 -15.50 52.76 0.55
C ASN A 80 -16.76 53.59 0.22
N SER A 81 -17.93 52.96 0.25
CA SER A 81 -19.22 53.65 0.07
C SER A 81 -19.48 54.69 1.16
N LEU A 82 -19.23 54.33 2.43
CA LEU A 82 -19.35 55.25 3.56
C LEU A 82 -18.36 56.41 3.44
N LYS A 83 -17.12 56.14 3.02
CA LYS A 83 -16.11 57.18 2.79
C LYS A 83 -16.57 58.18 1.72
N ALA A 84 -17.10 57.70 0.60
CA ALA A 84 -17.63 58.55 -0.46
C ALA A 84 -18.78 59.44 0.05
N LYS A 85 -19.71 58.89 0.82
CA LYS A 85 -20.81 59.66 1.46
C LYS A 85 -20.27 60.73 2.42
N VAL A 86 -19.25 60.41 3.21
CA VAL A 86 -18.60 61.37 4.12
C VAL A 86 -17.92 62.51 3.35
N GLU A 87 -17.24 62.20 2.25
CA GLU A 87 -16.62 63.21 1.39
C GLU A 87 -17.65 64.13 0.73
N GLU A 88 -18.79 63.59 0.29
CA GLU A 88 -19.91 64.35 -0.26
C GLU A 88 -20.55 65.27 0.79
N ILE A 89 -20.78 64.78 2.01
CA ILE A 89 -21.20 65.61 3.14
C ILE A 89 -20.18 66.73 3.41
N GLY A 90 -18.88 66.41 3.32
CA GLY A 90 -17.81 67.40 3.42
C GLY A 90 -17.89 68.50 2.36
N ARG A 91 -18.15 68.12 1.09
CA ARG A 91 -18.35 69.06 -0.02
C ARG A 91 -19.59 69.93 0.19
N ILE A 92 -20.73 69.33 0.56
CA ILE A 92 -21.98 70.05 0.87
C ILE A 92 -21.74 71.05 2.00
N ARG A 93 -21.04 70.65 3.06
CA ARG A 93 -20.68 71.54 4.18
C ARG A 93 -19.84 72.73 3.72
N SER A 94 -18.83 72.50 2.90
CA SER A 94 -17.97 73.57 2.39
C SER A 94 -18.73 74.54 1.48
N ALA A 95 -19.56 74.03 0.56
CA ALA A 95 -20.42 74.85 -0.29
C ALA A 95 -21.43 75.67 0.54
N PHE A 96 -21.97 75.08 1.59
CA PHE A 96 -22.88 75.76 2.51
C PHE A 96 -22.19 76.86 3.32
N ILE A 97 -20.97 76.65 3.82
CA ILE A 97 -20.20 77.69 4.52
C ILE A 97 -19.95 78.90 3.62
N LEU A 98 -19.70 78.66 2.33
CA LEU A 98 -19.54 79.73 1.34
C LEU A 98 -20.85 80.47 1.06
N SER A 99 -21.99 79.76 0.95
CA SER A 99 -23.33 80.35 0.83
C SER A 99 -23.81 81.10 2.08
N ARG A 100 -23.30 80.75 3.27
CA ARG A 100 -23.58 81.41 4.56
C ARG A 100 -23.19 82.89 4.60
N LYS A 101 -22.35 83.35 3.66
CA LYS A 101 -22.01 84.77 3.51
C LYS A 101 -23.16 85.62 2.92
N ASP A 102 -24.17 85.00 2.29
CA ASP A 102 -25.24 85.73 1.56
C ASP A 102 -26.65 85.64 2.20
N GLY A 103 -26.76 85.17 3.45
CA GLY A 103 -27.95 85.39 4.27
C GLY A 103 -29.08 84.35 4.19
N ARG A 104 -29.45 83.82 5.38
CA ARG A 104 -30.82 83.57 5.88
C ARG A 104 -30.77 82.65 7.11
N GLU A 105 -31.38 83.11 8.20
CA GLU A 105 -31.27 82.55 9.56
C GLU A 105 -32.05 81.23 9.76
N LYS A 106 -33.13 80.99 9.00
CA LYS A 106 -33.92 79.73 9.04
C LYS A 106 -33.17 78.50 8.53
N HIS A 107 -32.26 78.65 7.56
CA HIS A 107 -31.40 77.55 7.09
C HIS A 107 -30.34 77.14 8.12
N ARG A 108 -30.10 77.96 9.15
CA ARG A 108 -29.07 77.74 10.15
C ARG A 108 -29.41 76.60 11.12
N ASP A 109 -30.69 76.44 11.46
CA ASP A 109 -31.17 75.45 12.41
C ASP A 109 -31.33 74.06 11.78
N GLU A 110 -31.87 73.97 10.55
CA GLU A 110 -31.93 72.71 9.81
C GLU A 110 -30.54 72.16 9.50
N CYS A 111 -29.58 73.03 9.14
CA CYS A 111 -28.20 72.62 8.91
C CYS A 111 -27.46 72.28 10.22
N SER A 112 -27.78 72.93 11.34
CA SER A 112 -27.24 72.53 12.64
C SER A 112 -27.79 71.17 13.07
N LYS A 113 -29.09 70.89 12.84
CA LYS A 113 -29.68 69.56 13.03
C LYS A 113 -29.03 68.51 12.13
N LEU A 114 -28.86 68.76 10.83
CA LEU A 114 -28.18 67.84 9.91
C LEU A 114 -26.71 67.58 10.30
N LEU A 115 -25.94 68.62 10.67
CA LEU A 115 -24.57 68.47 11.14
C LEU A 115 -24.48 67.76 12.49
N GLN A 116 -25.50 67.92 13.35
CA GLN A 116 -25.62 67.21 14.61
C GLN A 116 -26.01 65.74 14.38
N THR A 117 -26.90 65.45 13.42
CA THR A 117 -27.24 64.09 12.98
C THR A 117 -26.04 63.40 12.35
N VAL A 118 -25.23 64.11 11.54
CA VAL A 118 -23.96 63.61 10.97
C VAL A 118 -22.89 63.42 12.04
N ARG A 119 -22.87 64.26 13.08
CA ARG A 119 -21.98 64.12 14.25
C ARG A 119 -22.43 63.01 15.20
N SER A 120 -23.74 62.74 15.30
CA SER A 120 -24.34 61.70 16.15
C SER A 120 -24.43 60.36 15.43
N SER A 121 -24.42 60.33 14.10
CA SER A 121 -24.17 59.12 13.34
C SER A 121 -22.68 58.84 13.41
N ASP A 122 -22.34 57.89 14.26
CA ASP A 122 -21.03 57.35 14.65
C ASP A 122 -20.12 56.87 13.49
N PHE A 123 -19.88 57.68 12.45
CA PHE A 123 -19.05 57.30 11.29
C PHE A 123 -17.63 56.92 11.69
N ARG A 124 -17.06 57.55 12.73
CA ARG A 124 -15.75 57.14 13.27
C ARG A 124 -15.81 55.78 13.95
N THR A 125 -16.83 55.53 14.74
CA THR A 125 -17.04 54.25 15.43
C THR A 125 -17.25 53.14 14.41
N VAL A 126 -18.10 53.36 13.40
CA VAL A 126 -18.32 52.41 12.28
C VAL A 126 -17.02 52.14 11.52
N ALA A 127 -16.25 53.17 11.17
CA ALA A 127 -14.96 52.99 10.50
C ALA A 127 -13.93 52.26 11.38
N GLN A 128 -13.95 52.50 12.68
CA GLN A 128 -13.05 51.84 13.65
C GLN A 128 -13.44 50.37 13.86
N THR A 129 -14.74 50.07 13.98
CA THR A 129 -15.26 48.69 14.03
C THR A 129 -14.95 47.92 12.75
N ALA A 130 -15.10 48.55 11.57
CA ALA A 130 -14.76 47.93 10.30
C ALA A 130 -13.25 47.61 10.18
N ARG A 131 -12.38 48.51 10.67
CA ARG A 131 -10.93 48.25 10.73
C ARG A 131 -10.59 47.09 11.67
N GLN A 132 -11.19 47.06 12.86
CA GLN A 132 -11.00 45.95 13.81
C GLN A 132 -11.47 44.61 13.23
N GLN A 133 -12.61 44.59 12.54
CA GLN A 133 -13.10 43.39 11.84
C GLN A 133 -12.15 42.96 10.71
N ALA A 134 -11.65 43.90 9.90
CA ALA A 134 -10.67 43.61 8.85
C ALA A 134 -9.36 43.02 9.43
N GLU A 135 -8.88 43.53 10.57
CA GLU A 135 -7.71 42.98 11.26
C GLU A 135 -7.97 41.55 11.77
N ILE A 136 -9.13 41.29 12.39
CA ILE A 136 -9.51 39.96 12.87
C ILE A 136 -9.57 38.96 11.72
N VAL A 137 -10.23 39.34 10.60
CA VAL A 137 -10.33 38.47 9.42
C VAL A 137 -8.95 38.23 8.80
N THR A 138 -8.10 39.26 8.72
CA THR A 138 -6.72 39.12 8.22
C THR A 138 -5.91 38.14 9.06
N LYS A 139 -6.03 38.20 10.40
CA LYS A 139 -5.38 37.25 11.30
C LYS A 139 -5.88 35.82 11.07
N LYS A 140 -7.20 35.62 10.93
CA LYS A 140 -7.79 34.31 10.62
C LYS A 140 -7.32 33.75 9.28
N ILE A 141 -7.21 34.59 8.26
CA ILE A 141 -6.68 34.19 6.94
C ILE A 141 -5.22 33.73 7.07
N ARG A 142 -4.37 34.50 7.77
CA ARG A 142 -2.97 34.09 7.99
C ARG A 142 -2.85 32.75 8.71
N GLN A 143 -3.63 32.54 9.76
CA GLN A 143 -3.65 31.24 10.46
C GLN A 143 -4.05 30.11 9.51
N SER A 144 -5.14 30.28 8.76
CA SER A 144 -5.58 29.26 7.79
C SER A 144 -4.54 28.98 6.69
N GLU A 145 -3.72 29.96 6.32
CA GLU A 145 -2.63 29.77 5.35
C GLU A 145 -1.47 28.94 5.93
N GLU A 146 -1.15 29.13 7.21
CA GLU A 146 -0.17 28.32 7.91
C GLU A 146 -0.66 26.87 8.08
N ASP A 147 -1.93 26.69 8.46
CA ASP A 147 -2.55 25.37 8.59
C ASP A 147 -2.55 24.63 7.24
N VAL A 148 -2.91 25.30 6.14
CA VAL A 148 -2.85 24.73 4.78
C VAL A 148 -1.43 24.34 4.38
N LYS A 149 -0.42 25.15 4.72
CA LYS A 149 0.98 24.82 4.44
C LYS A 149 1.43 23.59 5.21
N SER A 150 1.07 23.50 6.49
CA SER A 150 1.37 22.35 7.35
C SER A 150 0.72 21.07 6.82
N VAL A 151 -0.59 21.08 6.57
CA VAL A 151 -1.30 19.90 6.04
C VAL A 151 -0.77 19.50 4.66
N ARG A 152 -0.41 20.46 3.81
CA ARG A 152 0.21 20.17 2.50
C ARG A 152 1.57 19.46 2.68
N ALA A 153 2.39 19.89 3.64
CA ALA A 153 3.67 19.24 3.92
C ALA A 153 3.48 17.80 4.41
N GLU A 154 2.52 17.57 5.31
CA GLU A 154 2.16 16.23 5.79
C GLU A 154 1.66 15.33 4.66
N MET A 155 0.79 15.84 3.79
CA MET A 155 0.33 15.10 2.62
C MET A 155 1.45 14.73 1.65
N CYS A 156 2.41 15.63 1.41
CA CYS A 156 3.58 15.32 0.60
C CYS A 156 4.41 14.18 1.22
N ALA A 157 4.63 14.20 2.54
CA ALA A 157 5.31 13.13 3.25
C ALA A 157 4.53 11.80 3.16
N GLN A 158 3.21 11.82 3.34
CA GLN A 158 2.35 10.64 3.20
C GLN A 158 2.39 10.06 1.77
N ARG A 159 2.31 10.91 0.74
CA ARG A 159 2.41 10.47 -0.66
C ARG A 159 3.76 9.81 -0.95
N SER A 160 4.84 10.34 -0.40
CA SER A 160 6.17 9.71 -0.48
C SER A 160 6.17 8.33 0.17
N ASN A 161 5.63 8.20 1.40
CA ASN A 161 5.54 6.92 2.10
C ASN A 161 4.69 5.89 1.34
N ILE A 162 3.57 6.31 0.73
CA ILE A 162 2.73 5.47 -0.11
C ILE A 162 3.54 4.94 -1.31
N SER A 163 4.29 5.81 -2.00
CA SER A 163 5.12 5.42 -3.14
C SER A 163 6.19 4.40 -2.76
N ILE A 164 6.86 4.59 -1.61
CA ILE A 164 7.87 3.65 -1.10
C ILE A 164 7.23 2.30 -0.79
N THR A 165 6.09 2.32 -0.08
CA THR A 165 5.34 1.11 0.31
C THR A 165 4.84 0.35 -0.92
N GLU A 166 4.36 1.06 -1.95
CA GLU A 166 3.91 0.46 -3.20
C GLU A 166 5.05 -0.21 -3.96
N THR A 167 6.24 0.41 -3.96
CA THR A 167 7.44 -0.18 -4.57
C THR A 167 7.87 -1.45 -3.83
N ALA A 168 7.83 -1.44 -2.50
CA ALA A 168 8.11 -2.62 -1.66
C ALA A 168 7.09 -3.75 -1.90
N LEU A 169 5.80 -3.43 -1.98
CA LEU A 169 4.73 -4.38 -2.26
C LEU A 169 4.91 -5.05 -3.63
N GLN A 170 5.26 -4.28 -4.65
CA GLN A 170 5.55 -4.84 -5.99
C GLN A 170 6.76 -5.77 -5.97
N ARG A 171 7.79 -5.45 -5.18
CA ARG A 171 8.97 -6.31 -5.03
C ARG A 171 8.61 -7.65 -4.37
N GLN A 172 7.90 -7.61 -3.25
CA GLN A 172 7.43 -8.82 -2.56
C GLN A 172 6.53 -9.67 -3.46
N LYS A 173 5.64 -9.05 -4.24
CA LYS A 173 4.79 -9.78 -5.19
C LYS A 173 5.62 -10.56 -6.22
N ARG A 174 6.66 -9.95 -6.80
CA ARG A 174 7.57 -10.63 -7.73
C ARG A 174 8.32 -11.77 -7.07
N GLU A 175 8.75 -11.61 -5.82
CA GLU A 175 9.42 -12.66 -5.06
C GLU A 175 8.49 -13.85 -4.82
N VAL A 176 7.23 -13.61 -4.43
CA VAL A 176 6.21 -14.66 -4.29
C VAL A 176 5.96 -15.40 -5.61
N ASP A 177 5.86 -14.67 -6.73
CA ASP A 177 5.67 -15.29 -8.04
C ASP A 177 6.89 -16.15 -8.46
N ASN A 178 8.10 -15.70 -8.15
CA ASN A 178 9.33 -16.49 -8.37
C ASN A 178 9.34 -17.76 -7.50
N PHE A 179 8.99 -17.67 -6.21
CA PHE A 179 8.91 -18.84 -5.34
C PHE A 179 7.87 -19.85 -5.83
N LYS A 180 6.72 -19.40 -6.31
CA LYS A 180 5.71 -20.27 -6.93
C LYS A 180 6.23 -20.98 -8.17
N LEU A 181 7.08 -20.33 -8.96
CA LEU A 181 7.71 -20.94 -10.13
C LEU A 181 8.74 -21.99 -9.72
N GLU A 182 9.60 -21.69 -8.74
CA GLU A 182 10.57 -22.66 -8.21
C GLU A 182 9.89 -23.87 -7.56
N GLN A 183 8.81 -23.66 -6.80
CA GLN A 183 8.00 -24.75 -6.23
C GLN A 183 7.49 -25.69 -7.34
N LYS A 184 6.95 -25.16 -8.44
CA LYS A 184 6.50 -25.97 -9.57
C LYS A 184 7.63 -26.75 -10.24
N LYS A 185 8.83 -26.17 -10.34
CA LYS A 185 10.00 -26.87 -10.90
C LYS A 185 10.44 -28.02 -9.98
N LEU A 186 10.51 -27.76 -8.68
CA LEU A 186 10.85 -28.77 -7.67
C LEU A 186 9.83 -29.92 -7.66
N GLU A 187 8.53 -29.63 -7.71
CA GLU A 187 7.48 -30.65 -7.81
C GLU A 187 7.64 -31.52 -9.08
N ALA A 188 7.96 -30.90 -10.21
CA ALA A 188 8.21 -31.64 -11.46
C ALA A 188 9.45 -32.55 -11.34
N SER A 189 10.55 -32.03 -10.76
CA SER A 189 11.77 -32.81 -10.49
C SER A 189 11.52 -33.97 -9.52
N LEU A 190 10.75 -33.74 -8.46
CA LEU A 190 10.37 -34.75 -7.48
C LEU A 190 9.54 -35.87 -8.12
N LYS A 191 8.61 -35.52 -9.02
CA LYS A 191 7.80 -36.50 -9.77
C LYS A 191 8.67 -37.36 -10.68
N MET A 192 9.64 -36.75 -11.36
CA MET A 192 10.62 -37.47 -12.19
C MET A 192 11.48 -38.42 -11.32
N ALA A 193 12.04 -37.93 -10.22
CA ALA A 193 12.85 -38.74 -9.30
C ALA A 193 12.05 -39.92 -8.72
N SER A 194 10.79 -39.69 -8.31
CA SER A 194 9.90 -40.73 -7.80
C SER A 194 9.61 -41.81 -8.85
N SER A 195 9.40 -41.42 -10.11
CA SER A 195 9.19 -42.38 -11.21
C SER A 195 10.44 -43.24 -11.47
N LEU A 196 11.63 -42.63 -11.38
CA LEU A 196 12.91 -43.31 -11.53
C LEU A 196 13.15 -44.30 -10.37
N SER A 197 12.82 -43.89 -9.15
CA SER A 197 12.91 -44.73 -7.95
C SER A 197 11.96 -45.95 -8.06
N ALA A 198 10.73 -45.75 -8.55
CA ALA A 198 9.79 -46.84 -8.77
C ALA A 198 10.27 -47.82 -9.85
N ALA A 199 10.84 -47.32 -10.95
CA ALA A 199 11.41 -48.16 -12.00
C ALA A 199 12.60 -48.98 -11.50
N THR A 200 13.54 -48.35 -10.78
CA THR A 200 14.71 -49.05 -10.22
C THR A 200 14.32 -50.07 -9.14
N ALA A 201 13.29 -49.81 -8.33
CA ALA A 201 12.73 -50.80 -7.40
C ALA A 201 12.16 -52.03 -8.13
N SER A 202 11.40 -51.81 -9.22
CA SER A 202 10.85 -52.89 -10.04
C SER A 202 11.96 -53.73 -10.70
N GLU A 203 13.02 -53.09 -11.23
CA GLU A 203 14.18 -53.79 -11.80
C GLU A 203 14.91 -54.62 -10.74
N LEU A 204 15.07 -54.10 -9.52
CA LEU A 204 15.67 -54.82 -8.40
C LEU A 204 14.87 -56.08 -8.04
N ASP A 205 13.54 -55.99 -8.01
CA ASP A 205 12.67 -57.12 -7.72
C ASP A 205 12.71 -58.19 -8.83
N GLN A 206 12.79 -57.79 -10.10
CA GLN A 206 13.01 -58.72 -11.22
C GLN A 206 14.35 -59.44 -11.12
N LEU A 207 15.42 -58.71 -10.76
CA LEU A 207 16.74 -59.31 -10.55
C LEU A 207 16.71 -60.34 -9.40
N ARG A 208 16.06 -60.01 -8.29
CA ARG A 208 15.88 -60.94 -7.15
C ARG A 208 15.11 -62.21 -7.55
N GLN A 209 14.03 -62.06 -8.32
CA GLN A 209 13.29 -63.23 -8.84
C GLN A 209 14.17 -64.10 -9.74
N SER A 210 14.94 -63.49 -10.65
CA SER A 210 15.85 -64.22 -11.54
C SER A 210 16.96 -64.94 -10.77
N GLU A 211 17.50 -64.33 -9.72
CA GLU A 211 18.50 -64.94 -8.83
C GLU A 211 17.91 -66.15 -8.11
N GLN A 212 16.68 -66.03 -7.60
CA GLN A 212 15.98 -67.11 -6.92
C GLN A 212 15.69 -68.30 -7.86
N GLU A 213 15.29 -68.03 -9.11
CA GLU A 213 15.16 -69.07 -10.14
C GLU A 213 16.50 -69.76 -10.45
N LEU A 214 17.57 -68.99 -10.62
CA LEU A 214 18.90 -69.53 -10.91
C LEU A 214 19.42 -70.40 -9.76
N LEU A 215 19.19 -69.99 -8.50
CA LEU A 215 19.49 -70.78 -7.32
C LEU A 215 18.68 -72.08 -7.30
N GLY A 216 17.39 -72.04 -7.65
CA GLY A 216 16.55 -73.22 -7.80
C GLY A 216 17.08 -74.19 -8.87
N LYS A 217 17.39 -73.67 -10.07
CA LYS A 217 17.98 -74.43 -11.18
C LYS A 217 19.32 -75.06 -10.78
N ARG A 218 20.19 -74.31 -10.08
CA ARG A 218 21.46 -74.80 -9.55
C ARG A 218 21.27 -75.94 -8.56
N SER A 219 20.32 -75.82 -7.64
CA SER A 219 20.00 -76.87 -6.67
C SER A 219 19.51 -78.15 -7.35
N ALA A 220 18.62 -78.03 -8.34
CA ALA A 220 18.14 -79.16 -9.13
C ALA A 220 19.28 -79.86 -9.90
N LEU A 221 20.16 -79.08 -10.54
CA LEU A 221 21.36 -79.60 -11.22
C LEU A 221 22.27 -80.37 -10.27
N LEU A 222 22.50 -79.85 -9.06
CA LEU A 222 23.32 -80.52 -8.05
C LEU A 222 22.69 -81.84 -7.58
N GLN A 223 21.36 -81.87 -7.36
CA GLN A 223 20.63 -83.09 -7.03
C GLN A 223 20.70 -84.13 -8.15
N GLU A 224 20.47 -83.72 -9.40
CA GLU A 224 20.53 -84.62 -10.55
C GLU A 224 21.96 -85.17 -10.77
N THR A 225 22.97 -84.32 -10.60
CA THR A 225 24.38 -84.75 -10.65
C THR A 225 24.71 -85.74 -9.53
N ALA A 226 24.12 -85.59 -8.34
CA ALA A 226 24.27 -86.54 -7.24
C ALA A 226 23.54 -87.87 -7.55
N ARG A 227 22.33 -87.80 -8.12
CA ARG A 227 21.54 -88.96 -8.56
C ARG A 227 22.30 -89.79 -9.60
N LEU A 228 22.78 -89.15 -10.67
CA LEU A 228 23.55 -89.79 -11.73
C LEU A 228 24.85 -90.42 -11.20
N ARG A 229 25.56 -89.74 -10.29
CA ARG A 229 26.71 -90.35 -9.60
C ARG A 229 26.31 -91.60 -8.83
N GLY A 230 25.23 -91.55 -8.06
CA GLY A 230 24.70 -92.71 -7.33
C GLY A 230 24.40 -93.91 -8.25
N GLN A 231 23.74 -93.67 -9.39
CA GLN A 231 23.46 -94.71 -10.39
C GLN A 231 24.73 -95.30 -11.01
N THR A 232 25.73 -94.46 -11.26
CA THR A 232 27.05 -94.89 -11.77
C THR A 232 27.75 -95.83 -10.79
N TYR A 233 27.68 -95.55 -9.48
CA TYR A 233 28.27 -96.40 -8.44
C TYR A 233 27.46 -97.69 -8.19
N GLN A 234 26.18 -97.73 -8.55
CA GLN A 234 25.32 -98.92 -8.38
C GLN A 234 25.26 -99.84 -9.62
N GLY A 235 25.98 -99.52 -10.69
CA GLY A 235 26.13 -100.40 -11.86
C GLY A 235 24.95 -100.37 -12.84
N GLU A 236 24.08 -99.37 -12.78
CA GLU A 236 23.07 -99.16 -13.83
C GLU A 236 23.73 -98.58 -15.08
N THR A 237 23.65 -99.32 -16.19
CA THR A 237 24.31 -99.00 -17.46
C THR A 237 23.71 -97.75 -18.12
N TRP A 238 24.58 -96.84 -18.54
CA TRP A 238 24.22 -95.69 -19.37
C TRP A 238 23.69 -96.17 -20.73
N ARG A 239 22.45 -95.81 -21.08
CA ARG A 239 22.02 -95.79 -22.48
C ARG A 239 22.15 -94.36 -22.98
N LEU A 240 23.05 -94.17 -23.94
CA LEU A 240 23.07 -93.03 -24.85
C LEU A 240 21.76 -92.97 -25.66
#